data_AF-A0A7Y4Z8C5-F1
#
_entry.id   AF-A0A7Y4Z8C5-F1
#
_cell.length_a   1.000
_cell.length_b   1.000
_cell.length_c   1.000
_cell.angle_alpha   90.00
_cell.angle_beta   90.00
_cell.angle_gamma   90.00
#
_symmetry.space_group_name_H-M   'P 1'
#
loop_
_entity.id
_entity.type
_entity.pdbx_description
1 polymer ?
#
loop_
_entity_poly.entity_id
_entity_poly.type
_entity_poly.pdbx_seq_one_letter_code
_entity_poly.pdbx_strand_id
1 'polypeptide(L)'
;MVQAERRSRIMSADVSTRLELIGDLPIVTDDETPLRALHEILALARAENLTAYDAAYLELAIRRGLPLATNDKRLRSAGTNTGVKIIPD
;
A
#
# COMPACT_ATOMS: atom_id res chain seq x y z
N MET A 1 8.20 -13.03 1.24
CA MET A 1 8.94 -13.99 0.40
C MET A 1 9.59 -15.10 1.24
N VAL A 2 10.28 -14.77 2.33
CA VAL A 2 10.88 -15.76 3.26
C VAL A 2 9.92 -16.85 3.78
N GLN A 3 8.66 -16.50 4.09
CA GLN A 3 7.64 -17.49 4.50
C GLN A 3 7.21 -18.44 3.39
N ALA A 4 7.34 -18.03 2.12
CA ALA A 4 7.03 -18.87 0.97
C ALA A 4 8.22 -19.78 0.61
N GLU A 5 9.45 -19.29 0.75
CA GLU A 5 10.68 -20.11 0.65
C GLU A 5 10.71 -21.18 1.75
N ARG A 6 10.42 -20.81 3.01
CA ARG A 6 10.32 -21.76 4.13
C ARG A 6 9.24 -22.84 3.93
N ARG A 7 8.27 -22.59 3.06
CA ARG A 7 7.21 -23.54 2.69
C ARG A 7 7.48 -24.23 1.34
N SER A 8 8.68 -24.09 0.78
CA SER A 8 9.11 -24.60 -0.53
C SER A 8 8.20 -24.22 -1.70
N ARG A 9 7.52 -23.06 -1.60
CA ARG A 9 6.63 -22.55 -2.66
C ARG A 9 7.35 -21.68 -3.68
N ILE A 10 8.59 -21.25 -3.37
CA ILE A 10 9.45 -20.43 -4.21
C ILE A 10 10.90 -20.88 -3.94
N MET A 11 11.71 -21.09 -4.97
CA MET A 11 13.14 -21.38 -4.82
C MET A 11 13.90 -20.09 -4.52
N SER A 12 14.93 -20.15 -3.66
CA SER A 12 15.66 -18.93 -3.27
C SER A 12 16.37 -18.23 -4.41
N ALA A 13 16.79 -18.95 -5.45
CA ALA A 13 17.32 -18.35 -6.68
C ALA A 13 16.26 -17.50 -7.43
N ASP A 14 14.98 -17.88 -7.37
CA ASP A 14 13.88 -17.13 -7.98
C ASP A 14 13.51 -15.88 -7.17
N VAL A 15 13.86 -15.82 -5.88
CA VAL A 15 13.60 -14.66 -5.02
C VAL A 15 14.53 -13.50 -5.37
N SER A 16 15.83 -13.75 -5.58
CA SER A 16 16.80 -12.71 -5.94
C SER A 16 16.47 -12.06 -7.28
N THR A 17 16.27 -12.85 -8.33
CA THR A 17 15.86 -12.36 -9.66
C THR A 17 14.56 -11.54 -9.59
N ARG A 18 13.62 -11.95 -8.73
CA ARG A 18 12.36 -11.22 -8.58
C ARG A 18 12.50 -9.91 -7.80
N LEU A 19 13.43 -9.83 -6.85
CA LEU A 19 13.74 -8.59 -6.15
C LEU A 19 14.47 -7.60 -7.07
N GLU A 20 15.37 -8.07 -7.94
CA GLU A 20 16.01 -7.26 -8.98
C GLU A 20 14.95 -6.63 -9.90
N LEU A 21 13.99 -7.42 -10.39
CA LEU A 21 12.89 -6.91 -11.22
C LEU A 21 12.01 -5.87 -10.49
N ILE A 22 11.83 -5.99 -9.18
CA ILE A 22 11.11 -4.98 -8.38
C ILE A 22 11.95 -3.71 -8.24
N GLY A 23 13.27 -3.86 -8.05
CA GLY A 23 14.22 -2.75 -7.95
C GLY A 23 14.33 -1.93 -9.23
N ASP A 24 14.12 -2.54 -10.39
CA ASP A 24 14.12 -1.86 -11.70
C ASP A 24 12.85 -1.04 -11.96
N LEU A 25 11.80 -1.23 -11.16
CA LEU A 25 10.60 -0.40 -11.28
C LEU A 25 10.89 1.02 -10.77
N PRO A 26 10.30 2.07 -11.38
CA PRO A 26 10.47 3.45 -10.95
C PRO A 26 9.66 3.73 -9.66
N ILE A 27 10.02 3.05 -8.57
CA ILE A 27 9.39 3.18 -7.26
C ILE A 27 10.00 4.39 -6.56
N VAL A 28 9.14 5.33 -6.18
CA VAL A 28 9.52 6.51 -5.39
C VAL A 28 8.90 6.37 -4.01
N THR A 29 9.73 6.46 -2.97
CA THR A 29 9.27 6.47 -1.58
C THR A 29 8.72 7.84 -1.20
N ASP A 30 7.76 7.86 -0.27
CA ASP A 30 7.21 9.10 0.25
C ASP A 30 7.78 9.44 1.63
N ASP A 31 8.57 10.51 1.70
CA ASP A 31 9.21 10.96 2.94
C ASP A 31 8.28 11.82 3.82
N GLU A 32 7.11 12.22 3.31
CA GLU A 32 6.13 13.02 4.05
C GLU A 32 5.22 12.19 4.96
N THR A 33 5.04 10.90 4.65
CA THR A 33 4.15 9.99 5.38
C THR A 33 4.44 9.94 6.89
N PRO A 34 5.70 9.88 7.38
CA PRO A 34 5.99 9.90 8.81
C PRO A 34 5.55 11.19 9.52
N LEU A 35 5.66 12.35 8.83
CA LEU A 35 5.25 13.64 9.39
C LEU A 35 3.73 13.74 9.54
N ARG A 36 3.00 13.07 8.64
CA ARG A 36 1.53 13.04 8.58
C ARG A 36 0.91 11.93 9.44
N ALA A 37 1.73 11.01 9.93
CA ALA A 37 1.30 9.83 10.67
C ALA A 37 0.42 10.16 11.88
N LEU A 38 0.76 11.20 12.64
CA LEU A 38 0.07 11.54 13.88
C LEU A 38 -1.20 12.39 13.70
N HIS A 39 -1.44 12.94 12.51
CA HIS A 39 -2.57 13.82 12.25
C HIS A 39 -3.47 13.25 11.15
N GLU A 40 -3.13 13.45 9.88
CA GLU A 40 -3.99 13.09 8.76
C GLU A 40 -4.24 11.57 8.70
N ILE A 41 -3.18 10.78 8.89
CA ILE A 41 -3.28 9.31 8.79
C ILE A 41 -4.10 8.74 9.96
N LEU A 42 -3.89 9.23 11.19
CA LEU A 42 -4.70 8.78 12.33
C LEU A 42 -6.17 9.23 12.25
N ALA A 43 -6.43 10.45 11.75
CA ALA A 43 -7.78 10.92 11.53
C ALA A 43 -8.50 10.06 10.48
N LEU A 44 -7.83 9.76 9.37
CA LEU A 44 -8.35 8.93 8.30
C LEU A 44 -8.55 7.47 8.74
N ALA A 45 -7.61 6.93 9.50
CA ALA A 45 -7.73 5.59 10.09
C ALA A 45 -8.97 5.46 10.97
N ARG A 46 -9.29 6.48 11.76
CA ARG A 46 -10.51 6.49 12.59
C ARG A 46 -11.78 6.67 11.77
N ALA A 47 -11.77 7.57 10.79
CA ALA A 47 -12.93 7.86 9.95
C ALA A 47 -13.36 6.64 9.11
N GLU A 48 -12.40 5.95 8.50
CA GLU A 48 -12.65 4.81 7.61
C GLU A 48 -12.49 3.44 8.31
N ASN A 49 -12.26 3.44 9.64
CA ASN A 49 -12.03 2.23 10.44
C ASN A 49 -10.91 1.33 9.85
N LEU A 50 -9.79 1.95 9.49
CA LEU A 50 -8.61 1.33 8.91
C LEU A 50 -7.48 1.19 9.93
N THR A 51 -6.51 0.32 9.62
CA THR A 51 -5.22 0.36 10.31
C THR A 51 -4.46 1.64 9.90
N ALA A 52 -3.53 2.11 10.73
CA ALA A 52 -2.66 3.23 10.36
C ALA A 52 -1.86 2.95 9.06
N TYR A 53 -1.54 1.68 8.80
CA TYR A 53 -0.86 1.24 7.59
C TYR A 53 -1.75 1.42 6.35
N ASP A 54 -2.99 0.93 6.38
CA ASP A 54 -3.93 1.07 5.26
C ASP A 54 -4.33 2.54 5.03
N ALA A 55 -4.51 3.28 6.13
CA ALA A 55 -4.81 4.71 6.08
C ALA A 55 -3.65 5.52 5.48
N ALA A 56 -2.40 5.11 5.67
CA ALA A 56 -1.25 5.78 5.06
C ALA A 56 -1.29 5.67 3.53
N TYR A 57 -1.64 4.50 2.99
CA TYR A 57 -1.81 4.35 1.54
C TYR A 57 -2.97 5.17 1.01
N LEU A 58 -4.08 5.24 1.76
CA LEU A 58 -5.23 6.03 1.34
C LEU A 58 -4.93 7.53 1.38
N GLU A 59 -4.29 8.02 2.44
CA GLU A 59 -3.85 9.41 2.56
C GLU A 59 -2.94 9.80 1.40
N LEU A 60 -1.95 8.95 1.09
CA LEU A 60 -1.02 9.19 -0.02
C LEU A 60 -1.76 9.29 -1.36
N ALA A 61 -2.72 8.40 -1.62
CA ALA A 61 -3.52 8.42 -2.84
C ALA A 61 -4.36 9.70 -2.95
N ILE A 62 -5.03 10.11 -1.86
CA ILE A 62 -5.81 11.37 -1.79
C ILE A 62 -4.90 12.56 -2.06
N ARG A 63 -3.77 12.67 -1.35
CA ARG A 63 -2.86 13.81 -1.44
C ARG A 63 -2.22 13.96 -2.81
N ARG A 64 -1.87 12.84 -3.45
CA ARG A 64 -1.26 12.85 -4.79
C ARG A 64 -2.29 12.88 -5.92
N GLY A 65 -3.59 12.73 -5.62
CA GLY A 65 -4.65 12.64 -6.62
C GLY A 65 -4.51 11.41 -7.53
N LEU A 66 -4.01 10.30 -6.99
CA LEU A 66 -3.71 9.08 -7.74
C LEU A 66 -4.71 7.96 -7.42
N PRO A 67 -4.94 7.02 -8.36
CA PRO A 67 -5.71 5.82 -8.05
C PRO A 67 -4.97 4.92 -7.05
N LEU A 68 -5.74 4.23 -6.21
CA LEU A 68 -5.21 3.27 -5.23
C LEU A 68 -5.34 1.84 -5.76
N ALA A 69 -4.19 1.21 -6.01
CA ALA A 69 -4.12 -0.18 -6.42
C ALA A 69 -4.11 -1.11 -5.20
N THR A 70 -5.21 -1.82 -4.93
CA THR A 70 -5.29 -2.73 -3.79
C THR A 70 -6.31 -3.85 -3.96
N ASN A 71 -5.96 -5.03 -3.44
CA ASN A 71 -6.85 -6.18 -3.31
C ASN A 71 -7.49 -6.29 -1.92
N ASP A 72 -7.12 -5.40 -0.98
CA ASP A 72 -7.71 -5.40 0.36
C ASP A 72 -9.12 -4.82 0.32
N LYS A 73 -10.12 -5.63 0.69
CA LYS A 73 -11.54 -5.23 0.60
C LYS A 73 -11.89 -4.02 1.46
N ARG A 74 -11.28 -3.87 2.64
CA ARG A 74 -11.57 -2.74 3.53
C ARG A 74 -10.99 -1.46 2.96
N LEU A 75 -9.75 -1.53 2.47
CA LEU A 75 -9.10 -0.38 1.85
C LEU A 75 -9.76 0.04 0.54
N ARG A 76 -10.26 -0.92 -0.26
CA ARG A 76 -11.09 -0.62 -1.44
C ARG A 76 -12.35 0.16 -1.07
N SER A 77 -13.09 -0.30 -0.06
CA SER A 77 -14.30 0.40 0.41
C SER A 77 -13.98 1.82 0.88
N ALA A 78 -12.92 1.99 1.68
CA ALA A 78 -12.50 3.30 2.16
C ALA A 78 -12.07 4.24 1.02
N GLY A 79 -11.36 3.72 0.01
CA GLY A 79 -11.01 4.50 -1.18
C GLY A 79 -12.24 4.98 -1.95
N THR A 80 -13.22 4.10 -2.15
CA THR A 80 -14.49 4.49 -2.78
C THR A 80 -15.24 5.56 -1.96
N ASN A 81 -15.30 5.41 -0.63
CA ASN A 81 -15.96 6.39 0.27
C ASN A 81 -15.31 7.78 0.21
N THR A 82 -13.99 7.81 0.06
CA THR A 82 -13.18 9.04 0.03
C THR A 82 -13.02 9.61 -1.39
N GLY A 83 -13.65 9.00 -2.39
CA GLY A 83 -13.60 9.46 -3.78
C GLY A 83 -12.31 9.11 -4.52
N VAL A 84 -11.48 8.24 -3.96
CA VAL A 84 -10.27 7.72 -4.61
C VAL A 84 -10.64 6.62 -5.59
N LYS A 85 -10.16 6.72 -6.83
CA LYS A 85 -10.33 5.64 -7.82
C LYS A 85 -9.57 4.38 -7.37
N ILE A 86 -10.25 3.25 -7.32
CA ILE A 86 -9.67 1.96 -6.95
C ILE A 86 -9.33 1.15 -8.21
N ILE A 87 -8.21 0.43 -8.19
CA ILE A 87 -7.80 -0.53 -9.22
C ILE A 87 -7.19 -1.80 -8.59
N PRO A 88 -7.14 -2.94 -9.32
CA PRO A 88 -7.95 -3.26 -10.51
C PRO A 88 -9.44 -3.35 -10.13
N ASP A 89 -10.35 -3.37 -11.11
CA ASP A 89 -11.81 -3.44 -10.88
C ASP A 89 -12.24 -4.65 -10.02
#